data_AF-A0A930FCT0-F1
#
_entry.id   AF-A0A930FCT0-F1
#
_cell.length_a   1.000
_cell.length_b   1.000
_cell.length_c   1.000
_cell.angle_alpha   90.00
_cell.angle_beta   90.00
_cell.angle_gamma   90.00
#
_symmetry.space_group_name_H-M   'P 1'
#
loop_
_entity.id
_entity.type
_entity.pdbx_description
1 polymer ?
#
loop_
_entity_poly.entity_id
_entity_poly.type
_entity_poly.pdbx_seq_one_letter_code
_entity_poly.pdbx_strand_id
1 'polypeptide(L)'
;MTEPTVSSQLLGLLVIFIGFFILMIFTAKNEKSDEQNVVIIIEETEDFREVARRNLKNSDRKSTYDTQPPTGLASSLEDVPQVFRACIEDYDRLACDFQEEARINDLLRSQNTNLLEENGRLLYQEMTMDFRKNQRKWGARA
;
A
#
# COMPACT_ATOMS: atom_id res chain seq x y z
N MET A 1 -11.19 20.95 54.17
CA MET A 1 -11.18 20.28 52.85
C MET A 1 -11.52 18.81 53.13
N THR A 2 -12.62 18.31 52.58
CA THR A 2 -13.08 16.92 52.81
C THR A 2 -12.36 15.99 51.83
N GLU A 3 -11.49 15.13 52.35
CA GLU A 3 -10.80 14.13 51.55
C GLU A 3 -11.78 13.05 51.08
N PRO A 4 -11.74 12.65 49.80
CA PRO A 4 -12.60 11.59 49.30
C PRO A 4 -12.19 10.26 49.94
N THR A 5 -13.15 9.57 50.54
CA THR A 5 -12.95 8.24 51.12
C THR A 5 -12.61 7.23 50.02
N VAL A 6 -11.77 6.24 50.34
CA VAL A 6 -11.34 5.18 49.39
C VAL A 6 -12.54 4.50 48.71
N SER A 7 -13.67 4.38 49.41
CA SER A 7 -14.92 3.84 48.87
C SER A 7 -15.51 4.69 47.72
N SER A 8 -15.45 6.02 47.80
CA SER A 8 -15.95 6.89 46.72
C SER A 8 -15.05 6.85 45.49
N GLN A 9 -13.75 6.66 45.68
CA GLN A 9 -12.80 6.47 44.57
C GLN A 9 -13.02 5.15 43.85
N LEU A 10 -13.25 4.05 44.59
CA LEU A 10 -13.55 2.74 44.01
C LEU A 10 -14.89 2.74 43.24
N LEU A 11 -15.92 3.41 43.78
CA LEU A 11 -17.19 3.60 43.07
C LEU A 11 -17.01 4.40 41.77
N GLY A 12 -16.19 5.45 41.79
CA GLY A 12 -15.87 6.23 40.58
C GLY A 12 -15.21 5.38 39.49
N LEU A 13 -14.23 4.54 39.85
CA LEU A 13 -13.57 3.63 38.91
C LEU A 13 -14.53 2.59 38.32
N LEU A 14 -15.43 2.03 39.14
CA LEU A 14 -16.43 1.07 38.69
C LEU A 14 -17.36 1.68 37.62
N VAL A 15 -17.82 2.92 37.85
CA VAL A 15 -18.72 3.63 36.91
C VAL A 15 -18.01 3.91 35.58
N ILE A 16 -16.75 4.33 35.63
CA ILE A 16 -15.95 4.56 34.40
C ILE A 16 -15.78 3.24 33.62
N PHE A 17 -15.50 2.14 34.32
CA PHE A 17 -15.31 0.83 33.70
C PHE A 17 -16.58 0.32 33.00
N ILE A 18 -17.73 0.46 33.67
CA ILE A 18 -19.03 0.09 33.09
C ILE A 18 -19.37 0.98 31.89
N GLY A 19 -19.10 2.28 31.97
CA GLY A 19 -19.32 3.22 30.87
C GLY A 19 -18.49 2.87 29.63
N PHE A 20 -17.21 2.57 29.81
CA PHE A 20 -16.33 2.11 28.72
C PHE A 20 -16.80 0.78 28.10
N PHE A 21 -17.27 -0.15 28.94
CA PHE A 21 -17.75 -1.45 28.47
C PHE A 21 -19.00 -1.34 27.59
N ILE A 22 -19.95 -0.48 27.98
CA ILE A 22 -21.16 -0.22 27.18
C ILE A 22 -20.81 0.44 25.84
N LEU A 23 -19.89 1.41 25.84
CA LEU A 23 -19.38 2.06 24.63
C LEU A 23 -18.75 1.03 23.66
N MET A 24 -17.89 0.14 24.17
CA MET A 24 -17.27 -0.92 23.37
C MET A 24 -18.29 -1.85 22.71
N ILE A 25 -19.32 -2.29 23.45
CA ILE A 25 -20.38 -3.13 22.89
C ILE A 25 -21.16 -2.39 21.79
N PHE A 26 -21.39 -1.09 21.97
CA PHE A 26 -22.13 -0.29 21.00
C PHE A 26 -21.32 -0.09 19.70
N THR A 27 -20.02 0.19 19.81
CA THR A 27 -19.11 0.29 18.67
C THR A 27 -19.06 -1.03 17.88
N ALA A 28 -18.93 -2.17 18.56
CA ALA A 28 -18.86 -3.48 17.92
C ALA A 28 -20.17 -3.93 17.24
N LYS A 29 -21.32 -3.38 17.66
CA LYS A 29 -22.62 -3.66 17.02
C LYS A 29 -22.83 -2.83 15.75
N ASN A 30 -22.40 -1.57 15.74
CA ASN A 30 -22.56 -0.69 14.58
C ASN A 30 -21.59 -1.04 13.44
N GLU A 31 -20.39 -1.54 13.77
CA GLU A 31 -19.40 -1.96 12.76
C GLU A 31 -19.93 -3.11 11.87
N LYS A 32 -20.68 -4.06 12.45
CA LYS A 32 -21.18 -5.24 11.71
C LYS A 32 -22.35 -4.95 10.77
N SER A 33 -23.18 -3.95 11.07
CA SER A 33 -24.35 -3.62 10.23
C SER A 33 -23.97 -2.89 8.95
N ASP A 34 -22.89 -2.12 8.98
CA ASP A 34 -22.41 -1.36 7.84
C ASP A 34 -21.65 -2.27 6.86
N GLU A 35 -20.88 -3.23 7.36
CA GLU A 35 -20.19 -4.22 6.53
C GLU A 35 -21.17 -5.14 5.77
N GLN A 36 -22.22 -5.64 6.44
CA GLN A 36 -23.18 -6.53 5.77
C GLN A 36 -24.05 -5.81 4.73
N ASN A 37 -24.49 -4.57 4.99
CA ASN A 37 -25.26 -3.81 3.99
C ASN A 37 -24.40 -3.41 2.78
N VAL A 38 -23.12 -3.08 2.98
CA VAL A 38 -22.21 -2.73 1.86
C VAL A 38 -21.85 -3.97 1.04
N VAL A 39 -21.65 -5.12 1.66
CA VAL A 39 -21.33 -6.38 0.95
C VAL A 39 -22.51 -6.87 0.10
N ILE A 40 -23.75 -6.80 0.61
CA ILE A 40 -24.94 -7.25 -0.13
C ILE A 40 -25.21 -6.38 -1.37
N ILE A 41 -24.86 -5.09 -1.35
CA ILE A 41 -25.03 -4.19 -2.51
C ILE A 41 -23.97 -4.44 -3.61
N ILE A 42 -22.78 -4.94 -3.26
CA ILE A 42 -21.68 -5.14 -4.22
C ILE A 42 -21.79 -6.50 -4.95
N GLU A 43 -22.38 -7.52 -4.31
CA GLU A 43 -22.42 -8.89 -4.85
C GLU A 43 -23.49 -9.09 -5.96
N GLU A 44 -24.51 -8.23 -6.07
CA GLU A 44 -25.59 -8.37 -7.07
C GLU A 44 -25.29 -7.70 -8.43
N THR A 45 -24.22 -6.92 -8.53
CA THR A 45 -23.83 -6.26 -9.78
C THR A 45 -22.59 -6.93 -10.34
N GLU A 46 -22.71 -7.61 -11.48
CA GLU A 46 -21.56 -8.15 -12.24
C GLU A 46 -20.37 -7.20 -12.14
N ASP A 47 -19.21 -7.70 -11.67
CA ASP A 47 -17.99 -6.92 -11.49
C ASP A 47 -17.80 -5.98 -12.67
N PHE A 48 -17.87 -4.66 -12.43
CA PHE A 48 -17.82 -3.64 -13.49
C PHE A 48 -16.66 -3.88 -14.47
N ARG A 49 -15.56 -4.41 -13.94
CA ARG A 49 -14.37 -4.79 -14.69
C ARG A 49 -14.62 -5.88 -15.72
N GLU A 50 -15.41 -6.90 -15.41
CA GLU A 50 -15.77 -7.98 -16.34
C GLU A 50 -16.72 -7.48 -17.42
N VAL A 51 -17.70 -6.64 -17.06
CA VAL A 51 -18.61 -5.99 -18.02
C VAL A 51 -17.84 -5.08 -18.98
N ALA A 52 -16.94 -4.24 -18.45
CA ALA A 52 -16.09 -3.37 -19.25
C ALA A 52 -15.20 -4.18 -20.21
N ARG A 53 -14.64 -5.31 -19.75
CA ARG A 53 -13.77 -6.17 -20.56
C ARG A 53 -14.53 -6.89 -21.68
N ARG A 54 -15.74 -7.41 -21.40
CA ARG A 54 -16.62 -7.99 -22.44
C ARG A 54 -17.02 -6.93 -23.46
N ASN A 55 -17.41 -5.74 -23.02
CA ASN A 55 -17.79 -4.66 -23.92
C ASN A 55 -16.61 -4.17 -24.77
N LEU A 56 -15.42 -4.04 -24.19
CA LEU A 56 -14.22 -3.67 -24.94
C LEU A 56 -13.84 -4.74 -25.98
N LYS A 57 -13.94 -6.02 -25.62
CA LYS A 57 -13.66 -7.15 -26.53
C LYS A 57 -14.69 -7.27 -27.66
N ASN A 58 -15.95 -6.92 -27.39
CA ASN A 58 -17.05 -6.96 -28.36
C ASN A 58 -17.24 -5.62 -29.10
N SER A 59 -16.46 -4.60 -28.77
CA SER A 59 -16.53 -3.31 -29.46
C SER A 59 -15.80 -3.44 -30.80
N ASP A 60 -16.55 -3.44 -31.90
CA ASP A 60 -16.04 -3.35 -33.28
C ASP A 60 -15.49 -1.94 -33.62
N ARG A 61 -15.04 -1.20 -32.59
CA ARG A 61 -14.41 0.10 -32.75
C ARG A 61 -12.96 -0.12 -33.15
N LYS A 62 -12.76 -0.48 -34.43
CA LYS A 62 -11.56 -0.01 -35.12
C LYS A 62 -11.57 1.52 -35.02
N SER A 63 -10.48 2.09 -34.55
CA SER A 63 -10.30 3.54 -34.60
C SER A 63 -10.54 3.99 -36.04
N THR A 64 -11.12 5.17 -36.27
CA THR A 64 -11.23 5.73 -37.63
C THR A 64 -9.86 5.76 -38.32
N TYR A 65 -8.79 5.87 -37.53
CA TYR A 65 -7.40 5.84 -37.98
C TYR A 65 -6.85 4.44 -38.33
N ASP A 66 -7.53 3.35 -37.97
CA ASP A 66 -7.12 1.99 -38.33
C ASP A 66 -7.46 1.65 -39.79
N THR A 67 -8.44 2.34 -40.39
CA THR A 67 -8.88 2.12 -41.78
C THR A 67 -8.61 3.30 -42.69
N GLN A 68 -8.52 4.52 -42.15
CA GLN A 68 -8.24 5.73 -42.92
C GLN A 68 -7.13 6.52 -42.22
N PRO A 69 -6.00 6.81 -42.87
CA PRO A 69 -4.95 7.61 -42.25
C PRO A 69 -5.48 9.01 -41.91
N PRO A 70 -5.06 9.61 -40.78
CA PRO A 70 -5.44 10.96 -40.42
C PRO A 70 -5.05 11.95 -41.52
N THR A 71 -6.04 12.58 -42.15
CA THR A 71 -5.81 13.62 -43.16
C THR A 71 -5.50 14.95 -42.48
N GLY A 72 -4.38 15.58 -42.86
CA GLY A 72 -3.95 16.87 -42.31
C GLY A 72 -2.98 16.78 -41.11
N LEU A 73 -2.66 15.58 -40.63
CA LEU A 73 -1.52 15.37 -39.73
C LEU A 73 -0.31 14.89 -40.52
N ALA A 74 0.88 15.25 -40.04
CA ALA A 74 2.15 14.74 -40.52
C ALA A 74 2.16 13.20 -40.42
N SER A 75 2.30 12.53 -41.56
CA SER A 75 2.35 11.06 -41.67
C SER A 75 3.67 10.47 -41.15
N SER A 76 4.74 11.26 -41.19
CA SER A 76 6.07 10.91 -40.72
C SER A 76 6.60 11.98 -39.74
N LEU A 77 7.50 11.59 -38.83
CA LEU A 77 8.23 12.52 -37.97
C LEU A 77 9.00 13.58 -38.79
N GLU A 78 9.43 13.22 -40.01
CA GLU A 78 10.05 14.14 -40.95
C GLU A 78 9.11 15.25 -41.44
N ASP A 79 7.80 14.99 -41.48
CA ASP A 79 6.77 15.94 -41.91
C ASP A 79 6.36 16.91 -40.79
N VAL A 80 6.82 16.67 -39.55
CA VAL A 80 6.54 17.51 -38.38
C VAL A 80 7.45 18.76 -38.41
N PRO A 81 6.89 19.97 -38.21
CA PRO A 81 7.68 21.19 -38.14
C PRO A 81 8.81 21.08 -37.10
N GLN A 82 10.00 21.59 -37.45
CA GLN A 82 11.22 21.38 -36.68
C GLN A 82 11.12 21.84 -35.21
N VAL A 83 10.33 22.86 -34.93
CA VAL A 83 10.03 23.34 -33.56
C VAL A 83 9.41 22.24 -32.70
N PHE A 84 8.48 21.46 -33.26
CA PHE A 84 7.84 20.37 -32.54
C PHE A 84 8.73 19.13 -32.45
N ARG A 85 9.61 18.89 -33.43
CA ARG A 85 10.56 17.76 -33.38
C ARG A 85 11.51 17.87 -32.20
N ALA A 86 12.05 19.07 -31.96
CA ALA A 86 12.88 19.32 -30.78
C ALA A 86 12.13 19.05 -29.48
N CYS A 87 10.87 19.49 -29.38
CA CYS A 87 10.04 19.20 -28.21
C CYS A 87 9.79 17.71 -28.01
N ILE A 88 9.51 16.95 -29.09
CA ILE A 88 9.30 15.50 -29.02
C ILE A 88 10.56 14.80 -28.52
N GLU A 89 11.72 15.14 -29.07
CA GLU A 89 13.01 14.57 -28.66
C GLU A 89 13.34 14.87 -27.19
N ASP A 90 13.06 16.09 -26.71
CA ASP A 90 13.21 16.46 -25.30
C ASP A 90 12.28 15.64 -24.39
N TYR A 91 11.03 15.42 -24.80
CA TYR A 91 10.08 14.60 -24.04
C TYR A 91 10.48 13.12 -24.02
N ASP A 92 10.93 12.57 -25.15
CA ASP A 92 11.43 11.19 -25.22
C ASP A 92 12.64 11.01 -24.30
N ARG A 93 13.57 11.97 -24.30
CA ARG A 93 14.72 11.97 -23.40
C ARG A 93 14.28 12.00 -21.94
N LEU A 94 13.34 12.89 -21.59
CA LEU A 94 12.82 13.01 -20.23
C LEU A 94 12.13 11.71 -19.78
N ALA A 95 11.38 11.06 -20.67
CA ALA A 95 10.75 9.77 -20.38
C ALA A 95 11.80 8.68 -20.11
N CYS A 96 12.87 8.63 -20.90
CA CYS A 96 13.98 7.71 -20.67
C CYS A 96 14.67 7.95 -19.32
N ASP A 97 14.94 9.21 -18.97
CA ASP A 97 15.58 9.57 -17.70
C ASP A 97 14.71 9.16 -16.50
N PHE A 98 13.40 9.40 -16.56
CA PHE A 98 12.47 8.95 -15.50
C PHE A 98 12.41 7.43 -15.38
N GLN A 99 12.45 6.71 -16.50
CA GLN A 99 12.44 5.24 -16.49
C GLN A 99 13.72 4.69 -15.87
N GLU A 100 14.87 5.30 -16.15
CA GLU A 100 16.14 4.91 -15.56
C GLU A 100 16.17 5.17 -14.05
N GLU A 101 15.71 6.34 -13.60
CA GLU A 101 15.59 6.67 -12.18
C GLU A 101 14.67 5.69 -11.43
N ALA A 102 13.52 5.34 -12.04
CA ALA A 102 12.63 4.33 -11.47
C ALA A 102 13.34 2.97 -11.31
N ARG A 103 14.09 2.55 -12.33
CA ARG A 103 14.87 1.29 -12.29
C ARG A 103 15.95 1.31 -11.21
N ILE A 104 16.66 2.43 -11.05
CA ILE A 104 17.67 2.62 -10.00
C ILE A 104 17.02 2.56 -8.63
N ASN A 105 15.88 3.22 -8.44
CA ASN A 105 15.15 3.20 -7.17
C ASN A 105 14.71 1.78 -6.79
N ASP A 106 14.16 1.02 -7.73
CA ASP A 106 13.78 -0.37 -7.51
C ASP A 106 14.98 -1.25 -7.13
N LEU A 107 16.13 -1.04 -7.78
CA LEU A 107 17.38 -1.73 -7.43
C LEU A 107 17.82 -1.39 -6.00
N LEU A 108 17.84 -0.10 -5.64
CA LEU A 108 18.21 0.35 -4.30
C LEU A 108 17.26 -0.19 -3.24
N ARG A 109 15.96 -0.24 -3.54
CA ARG A 109 14.94 -0.83 -2.66
C ARG A 109 15.24 -2.30 -2.40
N SER A 110 15.55 -3.07 -3.45
CA SER A 110 15.92 -4.49 -3.32
C SER A 110 17.22 -4.69 -2.52
N GLN A 111 18.22 -3.84 -2.74
CA GLN A 111 19.47 -3.90 -1.96
C GLN A 111 19.22 -3.59 -0.48
N ASN A 112 18.44 -2.56 -0.18
CA ASN A 112 18.12 -2.19 1.20
C ASN A 112 17.31 -3.28 1.92
N THR A 113 16.37 -3.96 1.23
CA THR A 113 15.65 -5.10 1.83
C THR A 113 16.60 -6.25 2.17
N ASN A 114 17.55 -6.56 1.28
CA ASN A 114 18.54 -7.62 1.53
C ASN A 114 19.46 -7.27 2.70
N LEU A 115 19.93 -6.01 2.77
CA LEU A 115 20.76 -5.53 3.88
C LEU A 115 20.00 -5.57 5.21
N LEU A 116 18.73 -5.21 5.22
CA LEU A 116 17.90 -5.25 6.44
C LEU A 116 17.74 -6.68 6.96
N GLU A 117 17.50 -7.64 6.05
CA GLU A 117 17.40 -9.06 6.38
C GLU A 117 18.73 -9.62 6.92
N GLU A 118 19.83 -9.31 6.25
CA GLU A 118 21.16 -9.74 6.65
C GLU A 118 21.56 -9.16 8.02
N ASN A 119 21.31 -7.88 8.26
CA ASN A 119 21.56 -7.24 9.55
C ASN A 119 20.73 -7.88 10.66
N GLY A 120 19.45 -8.19 10.40
CA GLY A 120 18.61 -8.92 11.34
C GLY A 120 19.19 -10.29 11.69
N ARG A 121 19.59 -11.06 10.68
CA ARG A 121 20.23 -12.38 10.86
C ARG A 121 21.52 -12.30 11.68
N LEU A 122 22.39 -11.33 11.38
CA LEU A 122 23.64 -11.11 12.11
C LEU A 122 23.38 -10.76 13.57
N LEU A 123 22.41 -9.89 13.86
CA LEU A 123 22.01 -9.53 15.22
C LEU A 123 21.54 -10.76 16.01
N TYR A 124 20.70 -11.61 15.41
CA TYR A 124 20.28 -12.87 16.05
C TYR A 124 21.47 -13.79 16.34
N GLN A 125 22.41 -13.90 15.40
CA GLN A 125 23.61 -14.72 15.58
C GLN A 125 24.48 -14.19 16.73
N GLU A 126 24.68 -12.88 16.81
CA GLU A 126 25.45 -12.20 17.86
C GLU A 126 24.80 -12.42 19.23
N MET A 127 23.50 -12.13 19.38
CA MET A 127 22.77 -12.36 20.62
C MET A 127 22.85 -13.82 21.08
N THR A 128 22.78 -14.77 20.15
CA THR A 128 22.90 -16.21 20.45
C THR A 128 24.31 -16.58 20.93
N MET A 129 25.35 -15.98 20.35
CA MET A 129 26.74 -16.18 20.76
C MET A 129 27.01 -15.59 22.14
N ASP A 130 26.48 -14.41 22.44
CA ASP A 130 26.58 -13.77 23.74
C ASP A 130 25.83 -14.53 24.83
N PHE A 131 24.61 -15.01 24.53
CA PHE A 131 23.88 -15.89 25.44
C PHE A 131 24.67 -17.17 25.75
N ARG A 132 25.23 -17.83 24.72
CA ARG A 132 26.11 -19.00 24.90
C ARG A 132 27.34 -18.68 25.74
N LYS A 133 27.97 -17.52 25.53
CA LYS A 133 29.14 -17.07 26.29
C LYS A 133 28.79 -16.79 27.75
N ASN A 134 27.61 -16.21 28.01
CA ASN A 134 27.13 -15.93 29.36
C ASN A 134 26.77 -17.23 30.09
N GLN A 135 26.12 -18.19 29.42
CA GLN A 135 25.91 -19.55 29.92
C GLN A 135 27.22 -20.25 30.28
N ARG A 136 28.29 -20.10 29.50
CA ARG A 136 29.61 -20.65 29.89
C ARG A 136 30.22 -19.96 31.11
N LYS A 137 29.99 -18.65 31.29
CA LYS A 137 30.50 -17.88 32.45
C LYS A 137 29.77 -18.23 33.75
N TRP A 138 28.47 -18.52 33.70
CA TRP A 138 27.63 -18.74 34.88
C TRP A 138 27.17 -20.20 35.08
N GLY A 139 27.22 -21.03 34.03
CA GLY A 139 26.81 -22.43 34.00
C GLY A 139 27.91 -23.44 34.36
N ALA A 140 29.07 -22.98 34.81
CA ALA A 140 30.09 -23.81 35.46
C ALA A 140 30.04 -23.68 37.00
N ARG A 141 28.85 -23.40 37.55
CA ARG A 141 28.53 -23.47 38.98
C ARG A 141 27.31 -24.37 39.18
N ALA A 142 27.46 -25.64 38.83
CA ALA A 142 26.60 -26.74 39.27
C ALA A 142 27.51 -27.95 39.50
#